data_AF-A0A2U3S1C7-F1
#
_entry.id   AF-A0A2U3S1C7-F1
#
_cell.length_a   1.000
_cell.length_b   1.000
_cell.length_c   1.000
_cell.angle_alpha   90.00
_cell.angle_beta   90.00
_cell.angle_gamma   90.00
#
_symmetry.space_group_name_H-M   'P 1'
#
loop_
_entity.id
_entity.type
_entity.pdbx_description
1 polymer ?
#
loop_
_entity_poly.entity_id
_entity_poly.type
_entity_poly.pdbx_seq_one_letter_code
_entity_poly.pdbx_strand_id
1 'polypeptide(L)'
;MFKVLQKVGKAFMLPIAILPAAGLLLGIGGALSNPTTIATYPILDNSIFQSIFQVMSSAGEVVFSNLSLLLCVGLCIGLAKRDKGTAALAGVTGYLVMTATIKALVKLFMAEGSAIDTGVIGALVVGIVAVYLHNRYNNIQLPSALGFFGGSRFVPIVTSFSSILIGFVFFVIWPPFQQLLVSTGGYISQAGPIGTFLYGFLMRLSGAVGLHHIIYPMFWYTELGGVETVAGQTVVGAQKIFFAQLADPAHSGLFTEGTRFFAGRFSTMMFGLPAACLAMYHSVPKNRRKKYAGLFFGVALTSFITGITEPIEFMFLFVSPVLYVVHAFLDGVSFFIADVLNISIGNTFSGGVIDFTLFGILQGNAKTNWVLQIPFGLIWSVLYYIIFRWFITQFNVLTPGRGEEVDSKEISESADSTSNTADYLKQDSLQIIRALGGSNNIEDVDACVTRLRVAVKEVNQVDKALLKQIGAVDVLEVKGGIQAIYGAKAILYKNSINEILGVDD
;
A
#
# COMPACT_ATOMS: atom_id res chain seq x y z
N MET A 1 18.23 11.93 6.10
CA MET A 1 16.93 11.35 6.51
C MET A 1 15.77 11.81 5.62
N PHE A 2 15.48 13.11 5.51
CA PHE A 2 14.34 13.64 4.73
C PHE A 2 14.27 13.18 3.26
N LYS A 3 15.37 13.25 2.50
CA LYS A 3 15.42 12.77 1.10
C LYS A 3 15.14 11.27 0.94
N VAL A 4 15.46 10.46 1.95
CA VAL A 4 15.22 9.00 1.92
C VAL A 4 13.75 8.71 2.13
N LEU A 5 13.13 9.35 3.13
CA LEU A 5 11.69 9.24 3.41
C LEU A 5 10.85 9.66 2.19
N GLN A 6 11.26 10.72 1.49
CA GLN A 6 10.61 11.13 0.24
C GLN A 6 10.69 10.08 -0.87
N LYS A 7 11.85 9.43 -1.06
CA LYS A 7 11.99 8.34 -2.04
C LYS A 7 11.14 7.13 -1.69
N VAL A 8 11.07 6.79 -0.40
CA VAL A 8 10.22 5.72 0.13
C VAL A 8 8.74 6.03 -0.14
N GLY A 9 8.27 7.24 0.20
CA GLY A 9 6.90 7.66 -0.08
C GLY A 9 6.55 7.63 -1.57
N LYS A 10 7.50 8.03 -2.44
CA LYS A 10 7.34 7.94 -3.89
C LYS A 10 7.26 6.49 -4.38
N ALA A 11 8.06 5.58 -3.80
CA ALA A 11 8.06 4.16 -4.13
C ALA A 11 6.71 3.47 -3.83
N PHE A 12 6.03 3.90 -2.78
CA PHE A 12 4.72 3.35 -2.42
C PHE A 12 3.56 3.85 -3.29
N MET A 13 3.75 4.89 -4.11
CA MET A 13 2.67 5.41 -4.96
C MET A 13 2.07 4.36 -5.90
N LEU A 14 2.89 3.43 -6.41
CA LEU A 14 2.45 2.39 -7.32
C LEU A 14 1.46 1.42 -6.62
N PRO A 15 1.80 0.79 -5.47
CA PRO A 15 0.82 0.03 -4.69
C PRO A 15 -0.37 0.85 -4.18
N ILE A 16 -0.18 2.13 -3.84
CA ILE A 16 -1.26 2.98 -3.33
C ILE A 16 -2.34 3.21 -4.40
N ALA A 17 -1.96 3.28 -5.69
CA ALA A 17 -2.86 3.62 -6.79
C ALA A 17 -4.02 2.62 -6.96
N ILE A 18 -3.84 1.35 -6.58
CA ILE A 18 -4.87 0.31 -6.68
C ILE A 18 -5.83 0.28 -5.47
N LEU A 19 -5.44 0.87 -4.35
CA LEU A 19 -6.19 0.78 -3.09
C LEU A 19 -7.57 1.45 -3.12
N PRO A 20 -7.82 2.55 -3.87
CA PRO A 20 -9.16 3.15 -3.94
C PRO A 20 -10.21 2.23 -4.54
N ALA A 21 -9.85 1.56 -5.65
CA ALA A 21 -10.73 0.62 -6.32
C ALA A 21 -10.97 -0.62 -5.45
N ALA A 22 -9.90 -1.20 -4.88
CA ALA A 22 -10.02 -2.31 -3.94
C ALA A 22 -10.86 -1.94 -2.71
N GLY A 23 -10.68 -0.72 -2.19
CA GLY A 23 -11.40 -0.23 -1.03
C GLY A 23 -12.89 -0.03 -1.30
N LEU A 24 -13.26 0.48 -2.48
CA LEU A 24 -14.67 0.57 -2.88
C LEU A 24 -15.32 -0.81 -2.99
N LEU A 25 -14.64 -1.77 -3.61
CA LEU A 25 -15.12 -3.16 -3.71
C LEU A 25 -15.30 -3.80 -2.33
N LEU A 26 -14.27 -3.70 -1.48
CA LEU A 26 -14.29 -4.24 -0.12
C LEU A 26 -15.36 -3.59 0.74
N GLY A 27 -15.40 -2.26 0.77
CA GLY A 27 -16.30 -1.51 1.65
C GLY A 27 -17.76 -1.65 1.26
N ILE A 28 -18.10 -1.51 -0.02
CA ILE A 28 -19.49 -1.67 -0.49
C ILE A 28 -19.92 -3.14 -0.36
N GLY A 29 -19.10 -4.06 -0.88
CA GLY A 29 -19.41 -5.48 -0.83
C GLY A 29 -19.53 -5.98 0.61
N GLY A 30 -18.57 -5.64 1.47
CA GLY A 30 -18.54 -6.06 2.86
C GLY A 30 -19.69 -5.49 3.68
N ALA A 31 -20.02 -4.21 3.53
CA ALA A 31 -21.12 -3.60 4.28
C ALA A 31 -22.49 -4.19 3.88
N LEU A 32 -22.73 -4.43 2.59
CA LEU A 32 -24.02 -4.89 2.06
C LEU A 32 -24.20 -6.42 2.07
N SER A 33 -23.10 -7.18 2.21
CA SER A 33 -23.13 -8.64 2.39
C SER A 33 -22.87 -9.12 3.82
N ASN A 34 -22.66 -8.20 4.76
CA ASN A 34 -22.51 -8.55 6.16
C ASN A 34 -23.80 -9.25 6.67
N PRO A 35 -23.71 -10.46 7.27
CA PRO A 35 -24.88 -11.18 7.75
C PRO A 35 -25.75 -10.36 8.70
N THR A 36 -25.14 -9.49 9.50
CA THR A 36 -25.85 -8.63 10.45
C THR A 36 -26.59 -7.50 9.76
N THR A 37 -26.01 -6.93 8.70
CA THR A 37 -26.71 -5.94 7.86
C THR A 37 -27.91 -6.58 7.18
N ILE A 38 -27.76 -7.79 6.64
CA ILE A 38 -28.87 -8.52 5.98
C ILE A 38 -29.99 -8.82 6.98
N ALA A 39 -29.66 -9.28 8.19
CA ALA A 39 -30.63 -9.52 9.24
C ALA A 39 -31.37 -8.23 9.67
N THR A 40 -30.66 -7.10 9.71
CA THR A 40 -31.25 -5.79 10.04
C THR A 40 -32.12 -5.25 8.90
N TYR A 41 -31.71 -5.50 7.66
CA TYR A 41 -32.33 -5.00 6.44
C TYR A 41 -32.70 -6.15 5.50
N PRO A 42 -33.83 -6.85 5.74
CA PRO A 42 -34.22 -8.02 4.94
C PRO A 42 -34.36 -7.75 3.44
N ILE A 43 -34.54 -6.49 3.03
CA ILE A 43 -34.53 -6.09 1.60
C ILE A 43 -33.21 -6.41 0.90
N LEU A 44 -32.11 -6.53 1.64
CA LEU A 44 -30.80 -6.94 1.12
C LEU A 44 -30.69 -8.46 0.93
N ASP A 45 -31.60 -9.26 1.47
CA ASP A 45 -31.59 -10.73 1.38
C ASP A 45 -32.07 -11.22 0.00
N ASN A 46 -31.32 -10.85 -1.03
CA ASN A 46 -31.52 -11.29 -2.40
C ASN A 46 -30.28 -12.06 -2.87
N SER A 47 -30.46 -13.33 -3.23
CA SER A 47 -29.36 -14.24 -3.56
C SER A 47 -28.42 -13.72 -4.67
N ILE A 48 -28.94 -13.04 -5.68
CA ILE A 48 -28.16 -12.49 -6.79
C ILE A 48 -27.32 -11.31 -6.31
N PHE A 49 -27.92 -10.34 -5.63
CA PHE A 49 -27.19 -9.18 -5.11
C PHE A 49 -26.16 -9.60 -4.06
N GLN A 50 -26.51 -10.55 -3.19
CA GLN A 50 -25.58 -11.09 -2.19
C GLN A 50 -24.38 -11.78 -2.83
N SER A 51 -24.59 -12.55 -3.90
CA SER A 51 -23.48 -13.14 -4.66
C SER A 51 -22.55 -12.06 -5.23
N ILE A 52 -23.11 -10.98 -5.78
CA ILE A 52 -22.32 -9.85 -6.31
C ILE A 52 -21.52 -9.16 -5.19
N PHE A 53 -22.17 -8.83 -4.08
CA PHE A 53 -21.52 -8.14 -2.96
C PHE A 53 -20.43 -9.00 -2.29
N GLN A 54 -20.62 -10.30 -2.18
CA GLN A 54 -19.60 -11.22 -1.66
C GLN A 54 -18.39 -11.32 -2.61
N VAL A 55 -18.62 -11.37 -3.93
CA VAL A 55 -17.54 -11.34 -4.93
C VAL A 55 -16.79 -10.01 -4.87
N MET A 56 -17.50 -8.89 -4.79
CA MET A 56 -16.89 -7.57 -4.61
C MET A 56 -16.04 -7.51 -3.33
N SER A 57 -16.59 -7.97 -2.20
CA SER A 57 -15.89 -8.00 -0.92
C SER A 57 -14.60 -8.81 -1.01
N SER A 58 -14.69 -10.04 -1.52
CA SER A 58 -13.53 -10.94 -1.67
C SER A 58 -12.45 -10.36 -2.60
N ALA A 59 -12.86 -9.76 -3.72
CA ALA A 59 -11.94 -9.14 -4.68
C ALA A 59 -11.23 -7.90 -4.11
N GLY A 60 -11.91 -7.12 -3.25
CA GLY A 60 -11.28 -6.02 -2.54
C GLY A 60 -10.36 -6.51 -1.41
N GLU A 61 -10.82 -7.46 -0.61
CA GLU A 61 -10.13 -8.00 0.56
C GLU A 61 -8.74 -8.55 0.20
N VAL A 62 -8.62 -9.30 -0.91
CA VAL A 62 -7.34 -9.93 -1.29
C VAL A 62 -6.22 -8.91 -1.47
N VAL A 63 -6.53 -7.67 -1.89
CA VAL A 63 -5.55 -6.59 -2.04
C VAL A 63 -5.07 -6.12 -0.67
N PHE A 64 -5.96 -5.93 0.30
CA PHE A 64 -5.62 -5.50 1.65
C PHE A 64 -4.91 -6.61 2.44
N SER A 65 -5.35 -7.86 2.32
CA SER A 65 -4.72 -9.03 2.93
C SER A 65 -3.29 -9.26 2.44
N ASN A 66 -2.93 -8.71 1.27
CA ASN A 66 -1.58 -8.76 0.71
C ASN A 66 -0.89 -7.38 0.68
N LEU A 67 -1.43 -6.37 1.36
CA LEU A 67 -0.94 -5.00 1.32
C LEU A 67 0.54 -4.89 1.69
N SER A 68 0.96 -5.57 2.76
CA SER A 68 2.37 -5.62 3.19
C SER A 68 3.29 -6.14 2.09
N LEU A 69 2.90 -7.21 1.40
CA LEU A 69 3.68 -7.76 0.29
C LEU A 69 3.74 -6.78 -0.91
N LEU A 70 2.60 -6.18 -1.26
CA LEU A 70 2.51 -5.18 -2.34
C LEU A 70 3.37 -3.95 -2.04
N LEU A 71 3.37 -3.47 -0.79
CA LEU A 71 4.24 -2.40 -0.35
C LEU A 71 5.72 -2.81 -0.42
N CYS A 72 6.08 -4.03 -0.01
CA CYS A 72 7.44 -4.56 -0.15
C CYS A 72 7.90 -4.52 -1.62
N VAL A 73 7.05 -4.96 -2.54
CA VAL A 73 7.30 -4.90 -4.00
C VAL A 73 7.50 -3.45 -4.46
N GLY A 74 6.57 -2.56 -4.14
CA GLY A 74 6.65 -1.14 -4.53
C GLY A 74 7.93 -0.48 -4.01
N LEU A 75 8.33 -0.78 -2.77
CA LEU A 75 9.57 -0.31 -2.17
C LEU A 75 10.80 -0.80 -2.95
N CYS A 76 10.82 -2.08 -3.29
CA CYS A 76 11.93 -2.68 -4.05
C CYS A 76 12.06 -2.07 -5.44
N ILE A 77 10.94 -1.91 -6.16
CA ILE A 77 10.91 -1.27 -7.48
C ILE A 77 11.36 0.18 -7.40
N GLY A 78 10.84 0.94 -6.44
CA GLY A 78 11.09 2.38 -6.34
C GLY A 78 12.48 2.76 -5.82
N LEU A 79 13.18 1.86 -5.11
CA LEU A 79 14.51 2.14 -4.55
C LEU A 79 15.67 1.40 -5.25
N ALA A 80 15.40 0.35 -6.03
CA ALA A 80 16.44 -0.34 -6.78
C ALA A 80 17.02 0.55 -7.89
N LYS A 81 18.35 0.52 -8.06
CA LYS A 81 19.05 1.35 -9.05
C LYS A 81 19.00 0.80 -10.49
N ARG A 82 18.83 -0.52 -10.63
CA ARG A 82 18.81 -1.30 -11.89
C ARG A 82 18.03 -2.59 -11.64
N ASP A 83 17.76 -3.39 -12.67
CA ASP A 83 17.17 -4.73 -12.58
C ASP A 83 15.98 -4.81 -11.61
N LYS A 84 15.07 -3.82 -11.68
CA LYS A 84 13.99 -3.59 -10.71
C LYS A 84 13.11 -4.82 -10.51
N GLY A 85 12.86 -5.59 -11.57
CA GLY A 85 12.14 -6.86 -11.48
C GLY A 85 12.84 -7.90 -10.59
N THR A 86 14.17 -7.97 -10.64
CA THR A 86 14.93 -8.88 -9.76
C THR A 86 14.93 -8.39 -8.32
N ALA A 87 15.02 -7.08 -8.09
CA ALA A 87 14.88 -6.51 -6.75
C ALA A 87 13.49 -6.77 -6.15
N ALA A 88 12.44 -6.61 -6.96
CA ALA A 88 11.07 -6.93 -6.58
C ALA A 88 10.91 -8.40 -6.21
N LEU A 89 11.41 -9.31 -7.06
CA LEU A 89 11.38 -10.75 -6.80
C LEU A 89 12.11 -11.09 -5.49
N ALA A 90 13.28 -10.49 -5.25
CA ALA A 90 14.01 -10.69 -3.99
C ALA A 90 13.20 -10.21 -2.77
N GLY A 91 12.50 -9.08 -2.87
CA GLY A 91 11.60 -8.58 -1.83
C GLY A 91 10.43 -9.54 -1.56
N VAL A 92 9.80 -10.08 -2.61
CA VAL A 92 8.72 -11.08 -2.51
C VAL A 92 9.25 -12.34 -1.81
N THR A 93 10.33 -12.92 -2.31
CA THR A 93 10.90 -14.15 -1.74
C THR A 93 11.30 -13.91 -0.28
N GLY A 94 11.99 -12.80 0.01
CA GLY A 94 12.37 -12.43 1.36
C GLY A 94 11.17 -12.29 2.30
N TYR A 95 10.06 -11.70 1.85
CA TYR A 95 8.89 -11.47 2.70
C TYR A 95 8.18 -12.79 3.02
N LEU A 96 8.04 -13.65 2.01
CA LEU A 96 7.45 -14.99 2.18
C LEU A 96 8.30 -15.87 3.11
N VAL A 97 9.64 -15.84 2.97
CA VAL A 97 10.56 -16.59 3.83
C VAL A 97 10.52 -16.09 5.27
N MET A 98 10.51 -14.76 5.49
CA MET A 98 10.34 -14.19 6.83
C MET A 98 9.04 -14.66 7.47
N THR A 99 7.92 -14.55 6.74
CA THR A 99 6.59 -14.95 7.22
C THR A 99 6.53 -16.45 7.54
N ALA A 100 7.11 -17.30 6.67
CA ALA A 100 7.18 -18.74 6.91
C ALA A 100 8.05 -19.09 8.13
N THR A 101 9.16 -18.37 8.33
CA THR A 101 10.04 -18.54 9.50
C THR A 101 9.31 -18.20 10.79
N ILE A 102 8.60 -17.06 10.83
CA ILE A 102 7.78 -16.66 11.97
C ILE A 102 6.71 -17.72 12.26
N LYS A 103 5.96 -18.16 11.25
CA LYS A 103 4.93 -19.22 11.41
C LYS A 103 5.52 -20.51 11.98
N ALA A 104 6.70 -20.92 11.52
CA ALA A 104 7.38 -22.11 12.03
C ALA A 104 7.80 -21.95 13.50
N LEU A 105 8.38 -20.80 13.88
CA LEU A 105 8.78 -20.52 15.25
C LEU A 105 7.59 -20.43 16.21
N VAL A 106 6.50 -19.77 15.80
CA VAL A 106 5.26 -19.70 16.56
C VAL A 106 4.71 -21.11 16.83
N LYS A 107 4.68 -21.98 15.81
CA LYS A 107 4.24 -23.38 15.97
C LYS A 107 5.11 -24.19 16.92
N LEU A 108 6.41 -23.91 16.97
CA LEU A 108 7.36 -24.65 17.80
C LEU A 108 7.42 -24.18 19.26
N PHE A 109 7.18 -22.89 19.51
CA PHE A 109 7.52 -22.25 20.79
C PHE A 109 6.38 -21.47 21.45
N MET A 110 5.21 -21.33 20.80
CA MET A 110 4.06 -20.62 21.36
C MET A 110 2.84 -21.54 21.50
N ALA A 111 1.84 -21.09 22.27
CA ALA A 111 0.59 -21.81 22.43
C ALA A 111 -0.17 -21.91 21.10
N GLU A 112 -0.91 -23.01 20.93
CA GLU A 112 -1.74 -23.24 19.76
C GLU A 112 -2.75 -22.09 19.57
N GLY A 113 -2.89 -21.60 18.33
CA GLY A 113 -3.70 -20.41 18.02
C GLY A 113 -2.97 -19.07 18.14
N SER A 114 -1.72 -19.04 18.61
CA SER A 114 -0.90 -17.82 18.56
C SER A 114 -0.55 -17.44 17.12
N ALA A 115 -0.49 -16.14 16.84
CA ALA A 115 -0.03 -15.61 15.55
C ALA A 115 0.77 -14.33 15.77
N ILE A 116 1.79 -14.14 14.93
CA ILE A 116 2.56 -12.90 14.86
C ILE A 116 2.35 -12.32 13.46
N ASP A 117 1.69 -11.17 13.40
CA ASP A 117 1.56 -10.39 12.19
C ASP A 117 2.43 -9.13 12.31
N THR A 118 3.52 -9.08 11.55
CA THR A 118 4.45 -7.94 11.52
C THR A 118 3.95 -6.77 10.69
N GLY A 119 2.84 -6.93 9.96
CA GLY A 119 2.23 -5.92 9.11
C GLY A 119 3.21 -5.26 8.14
N VAL A 120 3.03 -3.96 7.96
CA VAL A 120 3.83 -3.12 7.05
C VAL A 120 5.28 -2.99 7.53
N ILE A 121 5.55 -3.14 8.84
CA ILE A 121 6.92 -3.08 9.37
C ILE A 121 7.78 -4.19 8.80
N GLY A 122 7.28 -5.43 8.83
CA GLY A 122 8.00 -6.58 8.28
C GLY A 122 8.31 -6.40 6.79
N ALA A 123 7.33 -5.90 6.03
CA ALA A 123 7.51 -5.55 4.62
C ALA A 123 8.57 -4.46 4.39
N LEU A 124 8.57 -3.39 5.19
CA LEU A 124 9.55 -2.31 5.09
C LEU A 124 10.96 -2.81 5.38
N VAL A 125 11.14 -3.59 6.47
CA VAL A 125 12.44 -4.15 6.85
C VAL A 125 12.98 -5.06 5.77
N VAL A 126 12.18 -6.02 5.31
CA VAL A 126 12.57 -6.95 4.24
C VAL A 126 12.85 -6.21 2.95
N GLY A 127 12.00 -5.27 2.53
CA GLY A 127 12.19 -4.54 1.29
C GLY A 127 13.44 -3.66 1.32
N ILE A 128 13.76 -3.00 2.44
CA ILE A 128 15.03 -2.26 2.59
C ILE A 128 16.23 -3.19 2.48
N VAL A 129 16.18 -4.36 3.15
CA VAL A 129 17.26 -5.36 3.09
C VAL A 129 17.40 -5.92 1.67
N ALA A 130 16.31 -6.25 1.00
CA ALA A 130 16.30 -6.71 -0.38
C ALA A 130 16.93 -5.67 -1.32
N VAL A 131 16.56 -4.40 -1.21
CA VAL A 131 17.15 -3.30 -2.00
C VAL A 131 18.63 -3.12 -1.70
N TYR A 132 19.03 -3.20 -0.43
CA TYR A 132 20.43 -3.10 -0.02
C TYR A 132 21.27 -4.23 -0.63
N LEU A 133 20.83 -5.48 -0.45
CA LEU A 133 21.50 -6.67 -0.98
C LEU A 133 21.51 -6.66 -2.51
N HIS A 134 20.42 -6.23 -3.15
CA HIS A 134 20.34 -6.05 -4.58
C HIS A 134 21.41 -5.06 -5.08
N ASN A 135 21.45 -3.87 -4.49
CA ASN A 135 22.39 -2.84 -4.91
C ASN A 135 23.85 -3.22 -4.65
N ARG A 136 24.11 -4.12 -3.68
CA ARG A 136 25.45 -4.61 -3.33
C ARG A 136 25.91 -5.79 -4.20
N TYR A 137 25.01 -6.72 -4.53
CA TYR A 137 25.35 -8.04 -5.08
C TYR A 137 24.78 -8.32 -6.47
N ASN A 138 24.06 -7.40 -7.10
CA ASN A 138 23.52 -7.59 -8.46
C ASN A 138 24.56 -7.99 -9.53
N ASN A 139 25.85 -7.73 -9.31
CA ASN A 139 26.94 -8.11 -10.22
C ASN A 139 27.99 -9.00 -9.53
N ILE A 140 27.60 -9.75 -8.49
CA ILE A 140 28.53 -10.66 -7.79
C ILE A 140 29.04 -11.75 -8.74
N GLN A 141 30.34 -12.03 -8.68
CA GLN A 141 30.96 -13.15 -9.39
C GLN A 141 31.25 -14.26 -8.39
N LEU A 142 30.70 -15.44 -8.64
CA LEU A 142 30.92 -16.63 -7.81
C LEU A 142 31.94 -17.57 -8.48
N PRO A 143 32.60 -18.45 -7.71
CA PRO A 143 33.47 -19.49 -8.27
C PRO A 143 32.74 -20.32 -9.34
N SER A 144 33.48 -20.93 -10.26
CA SER A 144 32.93 -21.65 -11.43
C SER A 144 31.85 -22.68 -11.06
N ALA A 145 32.04 -23.42 -9.96
CA ALA A 145 31.06 -24.39 -9.46
C ALA A 145 29.69 -23.78 -9.07
N LEU A 146 29.65 -22.49 -8.70
CA LEU A 146 28.46 -21.76 -8.29
C LEU A 146 28.08 -20.65 -9.29
N GLY A 147 28.71 -20.60 -10.46
CA GLY A 147 28.55 -19.53 -11.44
C GLY A 147 27.10 -19.30 -11.89
N PHE A 148 26.26 -20.34 -11.86
CA PHE A 148 24.83 -20.25 -12.16
C PHE A 148 24.08 -19.27 -11.24
N PHE A 149 24.49 -19.19 -9.97
CA PHE A 149 23.89 -18.32 -8.95
C PHE A 149 24.50 -16.91 -8.92
N GLY A 150 25.47 -16.60 -9.79
CA GLY A 150 26.11 -15.29 -9.86
C GLY A 150 25.18 -14.19 -10.38
N GLY A 151 25.61 -12.94 -10.21
CA GLY A 151 24.90 -11.75 -10.66
C GLY A 151 23.56 -11.53 -9.95
N SER A 152 22.55 -11.07 -10.70
CA SER A 152 21.25 -10.69 -10.17
C SER A 152 20.49 -11.86 -9.51
N ARG A 153 20.74 -13.10 -9.98
CA ARG A 153 20.15 -14.33 -9.43
C ARG A 153 20.58 -14.63 -8.00
N PHE A 154 21.74 -14.13 -7.58
CA PHE A 154 22.20 -14.27 -6.19
C PHE A 154 21.31 -13.52 -5.21
N VAL A 155 20.67 -12.43 -5.66
CA VAL A 155 20.00 -11.47 -4.79
C VAL A 155 18.81 -12.08 -4.06
N PRO A 156 17.86 -12.79 -4.71
CA PRO A 156 16.78 -13.48 -3.98
C PRO A 156 17.29 -14.51 -2.98
N ILE A 157 18.40 -15.20 -3.28
CA ILE A 157 19.00 -16.23 -2.41
C ILE A 157 19.52 -15.60 -1.13
N VAL A 158 20.41 -14.60 -1.23
CA VAL A 158 20.98 -13.93 -0.04
C VAL A 158 19.91 -13.18 0.76
N THR A 159 18.90 -12.63 0.09
CA THR A 159 17.74 -12.00 0.75
C THR A 159 16.95 -13.03 1.55
N SER A 160 16.72 -14.22 1.01
CA SER A 160 16.01 -15.30 1.72
C SER A 160 16.73 -15.73 2.99
N PHE A 161 18.05 -15.94 2.95
CA PHE A 161 18.84 -16.26 4.15
C PHE A 161 18.78 -15.14 5.19
N SER A 162 18.86 -13.88 4.74
CA SER A 162 18.74 -12.71 5.63
C SER A 162 17.35 -12.65 6.27
N SER A 163 16.30 -12.98 5.52
CA SER A 163 14.92 -13.00 5.98
C SER A 163 14.61 -14.06 7.04
N ILE A 164 15.35 -15.17 7.08
CA ILE A 164 15.24 -16.15 8.17
C ILE A 164 15.66 -15.48 9.50
N LEU A 165 16.80 -14.78 9.50
CA LEU A 165 17.28 -14.06 10.68
C LEU A 165 16.30 -12.94 11.08
N ILE A 166 15.77 -12.19 10.12
CA ILE A 166 14.76 -11.16 10.37
C ILE A 166 13.50 -11.76 11.01
N GLY A 167 13.02 -12.91 10.49
CA GLY A 167 11.88 -13.62 11.04
C GLY A 167 12.11 -14.07 12.49
N PHE A 168 13.30 -14.59 12.80
CA PHE A 168 13.69 -14.93 14.17
C PHE A 168 13.68 -13.71 15.10
N VAL A 169 14.23 -12.57 14.64
CA VAL A 169 14.25 -11.33 15.42
C VAL A 169 12.82 -10.84 15.72
N PHE A 170 11.93 -10.83 14.73
CA PHE A 170 10.53 -10.46 14.96
C PHE A 170 9.83 -11.42 15.92
N PHE A 171 10.08 -12.73 15.80
CA PHE A 171 9.52 -13.71 16.74
C PHE A 171 9.87 -13.40 18.21
N VAL A 172 11.11 -12.98 18.49
CA VAL A 172 11.55 -12.64 19.85
C VAL A 172 10.99 -11.29 20.31
N ILE A 173 10.97 -10.30 19.42
CA ILE A 173 10.66 -8.91 19.78
C ILE A 173 9.16 -8.63 19.82
N TRP A 174 8.35 -9.29 19.00
CA TRP A 174 6.94 -8.97 18.82
C TRP A 174 6.04 -9.28 20.03
N PRO A 175 6.18 -10.43 20.73
CA PRO A 175 5.28 -10.78 21.83
C PRO A 175 5.27 -9.75 22.98
N PRO A 176 6.42 -9.18 23.43
CA PRO A 176 6.42 -8.07 24.39
C PRO A 176 5.62 -6.85 23.92
N PHE A 177 5.71 -6.47 22.64
CA PHE A 177 4.92 -5.37 22.09
C PHE A 177 3.42 -5.67 22.11
N GLN A 178 3.03 -6.90 21.76
CA GLN A 178 1.64 -7.33 21.82
C GLN A 178 1.10 -7.29 23.25
N GLN A 179 1.87 -7.75 24.24
CA GLN A 179 1.46 -7.69 25.65
C GLN A 179 1.33 -6.25 26.15
N LEU A 180 2.22 -5.35 25.71
CA LEU A 180 2.10 -3.92 25.99
C LEU A 180 0.79 -3.35 25.43
N LEU A 181 0.41 -3.70 24.20
CA LEU A 181 -0.85 -3.27 23.59
C LEU A 181 -2.07 -3.76 24.39
N VAL A 182 -2.08 -5.04 24.81
CA VAL A 182 -3.17 -5.59 25.65
C VAL A 182 -3.27 -4.83 26.98
N SER A 183 -2.15 -4.61 27.68
CA SER A 183 -2.15 -3.91 28.96
C SER A 183 -2.64 -2.46 28.83
N THR A 184 -2.25 -1.78 27.75
CA THR A 184 -2.70 -0.42 27.45
C THR A 184 -4.21 -0.40 27.16
N GLY A 185 -4.73 -1.44 26.50
CA GLY A 185 -6.16 -1.58 26.24
C GLY A 185 -7.03 -1.59 27.51
N GLY A 186 -6.56 -2.24 28.58
CA GLY A 186 -7.24 -2.25 29.88
C GLY A 186 -7.33 -0.87 30.54
N TYR A 187 -6.28 -0.07 30.45
CA TYR A 187 -6.32 1.32 30.96
C TYR A 187 -7.23 2.21 30.11
N ILE A 188 -7.19 2.04 28.80
CA ILE A 188 -8.03 2.78 27.85
C ILE A 188 -9.51 2.57 28.15
N SER A 189 -9.95 1.33 28.37
CA SER A 189 -11.37 1.04 28.58
C SER A 189 -11.94 1.66 29.86
N GLN A 190 -11.09 1.94 30.86
CA GLN A 190 -11.51 2.47 32.18
C GLN A 190 -11.34 3.99 32.31
N ALA A 191 -10.68 4.66 31.35
CA ALA A 191 -10.32 6.08 31.46
C ALA A 191 -11.39 7.07 30.94
N GLY A 192 -12.63 6.61 30.73
CA GLY A 192 -13.73 7.44 30.22
C GLY A 192 -13.39 8.12 28.87
N PRO A 193 -13.83 9.38 28.63
CA PRO A 193 -13.54 10.08 27.38
C PRO A 193 -12.05 10.23 27.05
N ILE A 194 -11.19 10.37 28.06
CA ILE A 194 -9.72 10.39 27.85
C ILE A 194 -9.24 9.03 27.33
N GLY A 195 -9.83 7.94 27.80
CA GLY A 195 -9.64 6.61 27.24
C GLY A 195 -10.01 6.55 25.77
N THR A 196 -11.17 7.08 25.41
CA THR A 196 -11.64 7.15 24.01
C THR A 196 -10.72 7.98 23.12
N PHE A 197 -10.16 9.08 23.62
CA PHE A 197 -9.08 9.83 22.96
C PHE A 197 -7.87 8.93 22.67
N LEU A 198 -7.36 8.27 23.72
CA LEU A 198 -6.16 7.44 23.63
C LEU A 198 -6.37 6.26 22.68
N TYR A 199 -7.57 5.66 22.68
CA TYR A 199 -7.96 4.63 21.73
C TYR A 199 -7.85 5.13 20.28
N GLY A 200 -8.51 6.25 19.95
CA GLY A 200 -8.46 6.81 18.60
C GLY A 200 -7.05 7.19 18.18
N PHE A 201 -6.29 7.85 19.07
CA PHE A 201 -4.91 8.26 18.82
C PHE A 201 -3.97 7.07 18.57
N LEU A 202 -3.99 6.07 19.47
CA LEU A 202 -3.09 4.92 19.38
C LEU A 202 -3.49 3.98 18.26
N MET A 203 -4.79 3.79 18.03
CA MET A 203 -5.27 3.03 16.87
C MET A 203 -4.74 3.68 15.58
N ARG A 204 -4.88 5.00 15.43
CA ARG A 204 -4.39 5.67 14.24
C ARG A 204 -2.87 5.62 14.15
N LEU A 205 -2.14 5.86 15.24
CA LEU A 205 -0.68 5.78 15.25
C LEU A 205 -0.18 4.38 14.87
N SER A 206 -0.85 3.33 15.35
CA SER A 206 -0.58 1.94 14.99
C SER A 206 -0.93 1.62 13.53
N GLY A 207 -1.84 2.40 12.93
CA GLY A 207 -2.19 2.36 11.51
C GLY A 207 -0.99 2.58 10.59
N ALA A 208 -0.05 3.45 10.98
CA ALA A 208 1.18 3.74 10.22
C ALA A 208 2.01 2.49 9.90
N VAL A 209 1.88 1.48 10.76
CA VAL A 209 2.70 0.28 10.75
C VAL A 209 1.89 -1.00 10.57
N GLY A 210 0.58 -0.88 10.34
CA GLY A 210 -0.34 -2.02 10.17
C GLY A 210 -0.75 -2.70 11.47
N LEU A 211 -0.39 -2.16 12.64
CA LEU A 211 -0.68 -2.75 13.95
C LEU A 211 -2.13 -2.59 14.41
N HIS A 212 -2.90 -1.74 13.75
CA HIS A 212 -4.28 -1.44 14.12
C HIS A 212 -5.23 -2.66 14.03
N HIS A 213 -4.91 -3.65 13.19
CA HIS A 213 -5.64 -4.93 13.10
C HIS A 213 -5.52 -5.80 14.36
N ILE A 214 -4.64 -5.45 15.29
CA ILE A 214 -4.55 -6.09 16.61
C ILE A 214 -5.36 -5.29 17.64
N ILE A 215 -5.44 -3.96 17.49
CA ILE A 215 -6.05 -3.08 18.49
C ILE A 215 -7.56 -3.11 18.44
N TYR A 216 -8.19 -2.89 17.27
CA TYR A 216 -9.65 -2.79 17.23
C TYR A 216 -10.36 -4.09 17.63
N PRO A 217 -9.92 -5.32 17.25
CA PRO A 217 -10.62 -6.54 17.63
C PRO A 217 -10.70 -6.74 19.14
N MET A 218 -9.69 -6.26 19.88
CA MET A 218 -9.72 -6.29 21.34
C MET A 218 -10.92 -5.54 21.90
N PHE A 219 -11.25 -4.37 21.37
CA PHE A 219 -12.42 -3.61 21.81
C PHE A 219 -13.72 -4.10 21.17
N TRP A 220 -13.68 -4.63 19.96
CA TRP A 220 -14.90 -4.98 19.24
C TRP A 220 -15.48 -6.32 19.70
N TYR A 221 -14.62 -7.26 20.12
CA TYR A 221 -15.01 -8.66 20.33
C TYR A 221 -14.69 -9.21 21.72
N THR A 222 -14.01 -8.46 22.58
CA THR A 222 -13.64 -8.89 23.94
C THR A 222 -14.24 -7.96 25.00
N GLU A 223 -14.10 -8.34 26.26
CA GLU A 223 -14.62 -7.60 27.42
C GLU A 223 -14.08 -6.17 27.54
N LEU A 224 -12.96 -5.85 26.89
CA LEU A 224 -12.44 -4.48 26.81
C LEU A 224 -13.43 -3.51 26.15
N GLY A 225 -14.29 -4.02 25.27
CA GLY A 225 -15.39 -3.27 24.67
C GLY A 225 -16.66 -3.17 25.51
N GLY A 226 -16.71 -3.89 26.63
CA GLY A 226 -17.90 -4.01 27.48
C GLY A 226 -18.51 -5.41 27.49
N VAL A 227 -19.36 -5.62 28.48
CA VAL A 227 -20.20 -6.81 28.66
C VAL A 227 -21.60 -6.32 29.04
N GLU A 228 -22.61 -6.69 28.26
CA GLU A 228 -23.99 -6.27 28.49
C GLU A 228 -24.95 -7.45 28.35
N THR A 229 -26.07 -7.40 29.08
CA THR A 229 -27.19 -8.33 28.87
C THR A 229 -28.19 -7.71 27.91
N VAL A 230 -28.34 -8.31 26.73
CA VAL A 230 -29.28 -7.87 25.68
C VAL A 230 -30.27 -8.99 25.43
N ALA A 231 -31.57 -8.69 25.47
CA ALA A 231 -32.65 -9.69 25.34
C ALA A 231 -32.46 -10.95 26.22
N GLY A 232 -31.91 -10.77 27.44
CA GLY A 232 -31.65 -11.87 28.39
C GLY A 232 -30.40 -12.71 28.10
N GLN A 233 -29.60 -12.37 27.09
CA GLN A 233 -28.33 -13.03 26.77
C GLN A 233 -27.15 -12.13 27.12
N THR A 234 -26.09 -12.70 27.71
CA THR A 234 -24.84 -11.97 27.94
C THR A 234 -24.05 -11.86 26.63
N VAL A 235 -23.76 -10.64 26.21
CA VAL A 235 -23.03 -10.32 24.98
C VAL A 235 -21.76 -9.55 25.34
N VAL A 236 -20.65 -9.92 24.72
CA VAL A 236 -19.31 -9.39 25.00
C VAL A 236 -18.74 -8.70 23.77
N GLY A 237 -18.16 -7.51 23.97
CA GLY A 237 -17.51 -6.72 22.94
C GLY A 237 -18.41 -5.70 22.28
N ALA A 238 -17.88 -4.48 22.09
CA ALA A 238 -18.66 -3.31 21.71
C ALA A 238 -19.48 -3.51 20.43
N GLN A 239 -18.91 -4.19 19.43
CA GLN A 239 -19.58 -4.36 18.13
C GLN A 239 -20.70 -5.39 18.23
N LYS A 240 -20.45 -6.49 18.95
CA LYS A 240 -21.46 -7.53 19.16
C LYS A 240 -22.63 -7.03 20.00
N ILE A 241 -22.34 -6.24 21.05
CA ILE A 241 -23.38 -5.62 21.88
C ILE A 241 -24.23 -4.65 21.04
N PHE A 242 -23.60 -3.77 20.25
CA PHE A 242 -24.31 -2.87 19.35
C PHE A 242 -25.28 -3.62 18.44
N PHE A 243 -24.82 -4.68 17.78
CA PHE A 243 -25.67 -5.45 16.87
C PHE A 243 -26.75 -6.27 17.57
N ALA A 244 -26.49 -6.76 18.79
CA ALA A 244 -27.50 -7.40 19.59
C ALA A 244 -28.63 -6.42 19.96
N GLN A 245 -28.28 -5.20 20.39
CA GLN A 245 -29.26 -4.15 20.71
C GLN A 245 -30.01 -3.67 19.46
N LEU A 246 -29.33 -3.60 18.31
CA LEU A 246 -29.94 -3.28 17.03
C LEU A 246 -31.02 -4.30 16.63
N ALA A 247 -30.76 -5.58 16.90
CA ALA A 247 -31.68 -6.68 16.61
C ALA A 247 -32.82 -6.82 17.63
N ASP A 248 -32.72 -6.19 18.81
CA ASP A 248 -33.74 -6.23 19.86
C ASP A 248 -34.85 -5.20 19.61
N PRO A 249 -36.09 -5.61 19.27
CA PRO A 249 -37.19 -4.69 19.04
C PRO A 249 -37.60 -3.91 20.30
N ALA A 250 -37.26 -4.42 21.49
CA ALA A 250 -37.55 -3.78 22.77
C ALA A 250 -36.49 -2.75 23.18
N HIS A 251 -35.36 -2.66 22.46
CA HIS A 251 -34.30 -1.70 22.78
C HIS A 251 -34.80 -0.26 22.65
N SER A 252 -34.58 0.51 23.72
CA SER A 252 -34.93 1.93 23.80
C SER A 252 -33.77 2.75 24.35
N GLY A 253 -33.71 4.02 23.95
CA GLY A 253 -32.58 4.90 24.27
C GLY A 253 -31.38 4.69 23.35
N LEU A 254 -30.26 5.30 23.73
CA LEU A 254 -29.02 5.23 22.96
C LEU A 254 -28.48 3.80 22.94
N PHE A 255 -27.80 3.46 21.84
CA PHE A 255 -27.02 2.23 21.78
C PHE A 255 -25.81 2.27 22.73
N THR A 256 -25.24 1.09 22.98
CA THR A 256 -24.16 0.81 23.94
C THR A 256 -23.07 1.88 24.00
N GLU A 257 -22.57 2.13 25.21
CA GLU A 257 -21.40 2.97 25.45
C GLU A 257 -20.18 2.51 24.63
N GLY A 258 -20.11 1.22 24.27
CA GLY A 258 -19.10 0.67 23.38
C GLY A 258 -19.01 1.37 22.02
N THR A 259 -20.07 2.07 21.59
CA THR A 259 -20.07 2.87 20.35
C THR A 259 -19.07 4.01 20.33
N ARG A 260 -18.58 4.44 21.50
CA ARG A 260 -17.47 5.40 21.62
C ARG A 260 -16.19 4.93 20.92
N PHE A 261 -16.02 3.61 20.73
CA PHE A 261 -14.89 3.02 20.00
C PHE A 261 -15.12 2.93 18.46
N PHE A 262 -16.22 3.49 17.96
CA PHE A 262 -16.55 3.60 16.53
C PHE A 262 -16.79 5.04 16.08
N ALA A 263 -17.59 5.80 16.85
CA ALA A 263 -18.21 7.04 16.39
C ALA A 263 -17.21 8.13 15.98
N GLY A 264 -16.03 8.19 16.62
CA GLY A 264 -14.96 9.14 16.25
C GLY A 264 -14.49 9.02 14.80
N ARG A 265 -14.69 7.87 14.16
CA ARG A 265 -14.28 7.60 12.78
C ARG A 265 -15.02 8.48 11.77
N PHE A 266 -16.33 8.70 11.96
CA PHE A 266 -17.19 9.33 10.94
C PHE A 266 -16.72 10.74 10.60
N SER A 267 -16.34 11.55 11.60
CA SER A 267 -15.81 12.90 11.38
C SER A 267 -14.52 12.87 10.55
N THR A 268 -13.57 12.02 10.92
CA THR A 268 -12.29 11.92 10.21
C THR A 268 -12.46 11.37 8.80
N MET A 269 -13.24 10.30 8.61
CA MET A 269 -13.34 9.58 7.35
C MET A 269 -14.24 10.27 6.32
N MET A 270 -15.36 10.84 6.76
CA MET A 270 -16.31 11.50 5.87
C MET A 270 -15.99 12.98 5.64
N PHE A 271 -15.30 13.63 6.56
CA PHE A 271 -15.07 15.07 6.48
C PHE A 271 -13.59 15.45 6.53
N GLY A 272 -12.86 15.01 7.55
CA GLY A 272 -11.47 15.39 7.77
C GLY A 272 -10.53 15.01 6.63
N LEU A 273 -10.47 13.73 6.27
CA LEU A 273 -9.59 13.21 5.23
C LEU A 273 -9.98 13.68 3.82
N PRO A 274 -11.27 13.76 3.42
CA PRO A 274 -11.65 14.45 2.19
C PRO A 274 -11.18 15.92 2.15
N ALA A 275 -11.25 16.64 3.28
CA ALA A 275 -10.73 18.00 3.38
C ALA A 275 -9.19 18.06 3.31
N ALA A 276 -8.49 17.08 3.87
CA ALA A 276 -7.04 16.91 3.70
C ALA A 276 -6.68 16.66 2.23
N CYS A 277 -7.45 15.85 1.50
CA CYS A 277 -7.28 15.66 0.06
C CYS A 277 -7.43 16.98 -0.70
N LEU A 278 -8.44 17.79 -0.36
CA LEU A 278 -8.62 19.12 -0.95
C LEU A 278 -7.43 20.05 -0.63
N ALA A 279 -6.92 20.01 0.60
CA ALA A 279 -5.74 20.77 1.01
C ALA A 279 -4.46 20.34 0.26
N MET A 280 -4.25 19.04 0.09
CA MET A 280 -3.14 18.48 -0.70
C MET A 280 -3.27 18.85 -2.17
N TYR A 281 -4.46 18.70 -2.76
CA TYR A 281 -4.75 19.12 -4.14
C TYR A 281 -4.49 20.61 -4.38
N HIS A 282 -4.98 21.49 -3.50
CA HIS A 282 -4.72 22.93 -3.62
C HIS A 282 -3.26 23.30 -3.36
N SER A 283 -2.49 22.40 -2.76
CA SER A 283 -1.05 22.56 -2.56
C SER A 283 -0.21 22.14 -3.78
N VAL A 284 -0.79 21.46 -4.77
CA VAL A 284 -0.14 21.15 -6.05
C VAL A 284 0.02 22.44 -6.89
N PRO A 285 1.14 22.64 -7.62
CA PRO A 285 1.31 23.76 -8.55
C PRO A 285 0.17 23.84 -9.59
N LYS A 286 -0.30 25.06 -9.89
CA LYS A 286 -1.51 25.29 -10.71
C LYS A 286 -1.50 24.56 -12.05
N ASN A 287 -0.35 24.52 -12.73
CA ASN A 287 -0.16 23.85 -14.02
C ASN A 287 -0.30 22.31 -13.96
N ARG A 288 -0.10 21.71 -12.78
CA ARG A 288 -0.17 20.24 -12.60
C ARG A 288 -1.44 19.76 -11.91
N ARG A 289 -2.22 20.65 -11.30
CA ARG A 289 -3.44 20.29 -10.53
C ARG A 289 -4.37 19.36 -11.30
N LYS A 290 -4.70 19.68 -12.56
CA LYS A 290 -5.60 18.86 -13.38
C LYS A 290 -5.19 17.39 -13.47
N LYS A 291 -3.88 17.10 -13.56
CA LYS A 291 -3.32 15.73 -13.60
C LYS A 291 -3.58 14.93 -12.32
N TYR A 292 -3.68 15.59 -11.17
CA TYR A 292 -3.85 14.95 -9.87
C TYR A 292 -5.29 15.03 -9.34
N ALA A 293 -6.21 15.72 -10.02
CA ALA A 293 -7.60 15.86 -9.59
C ALA A 293 -8.30 14.50 -9.43
N GLY A 294 -8.16 13.61 -10.42
CA GLY A 294 -8.73 12.26 -10.37
C GLY A 294 -8.19 11.42 -9.21
N LEU A 295 -6.89 11.54 -8.92
CA LEU A 295 -6.25 10.85 -7.79
C LEU A 295 -6.87 11.29 -6.45
N PHE A 296 -6.85 12.60 -6.16
CA PHE A 296 -7.34 13.12 -4.88
C PHE A 296 -8.85 12.93 -4.70
N PHE A 297 -9.62 13.08 -5.79
CA PHE A 297 -11.06 12.81 -5.76
C PHE A 297 -11.34 11.33 -5.50
N GLY A 298 -10.66 10.41 -6.20
CA GLY A 298 -10.84 8.98 -6.02
C GLY A 298 -10.57 8.52 -4.59
N VAL A 299 -9.43 8.90 -4.01
CA VAL A 299 -9.10 8.52 -2.62
C VAL A 299 -10.04 9.16 -1.60
N ALA A 300 -10.45 10.42 -1.81
CA ALA A 300 -11.41 11.09 -0.93
C ALA A 300 -12.79 10.41 -0.98
N LEU A 301 -13.23 10.01 -2.18
CA LEU A 301 -14.48 9.30 -2.38
C LEU A 301 -14.46 7.92 -1.71
N THR A 302 -13.36 7.17 -1.84
CA THR A 302 -13.20 5.88 -1.13
C THR A 302 -13.33 6.06 0.38
N SER A 303 -12.61 7.02 0.98
CA SER A 303 -12.71 7.32 2.42
C SER A 303 -14.13 7.76 2.82
N PHE A 304 -14.75 8.64 2.04
CA PHE A 304 -16.10 9.12 2.32
C PHE A 304 -17.13 7.99 2.28
N ILE A 305 -17.12 7.16 1.23
CA ILE A 305 -18.12 6.11 1.04
C ILE A 305 -17.92 4.98 2.04
N THR A 306 -16.68 4.48 2.12
CA THR A 306 -16.38 3.20 2.78
C THR A 306 -15.70 3.35 4.13
N GLY A 307 -15.11 4.51 4.43
CA GLY A 307 -14.28 4.70 5.61
C GLY A 307 -12.86 4.13 5.48
N ILE A 308 -12.45 3.64 4.31
CA ILE A 308 -11.07 3.17 4.08
C ILE A 308 -10.15 4.37 3.85
N THR A 309 -9.12 4.52 4.69
CA THR A 309 -8.32 5.74 4.82
C THR A 309 -6.89 5.60 4.31
N GLU A 310 -6.40 4.38 4.22
CA GLU A 310 -5.05 3.98 3.82
C GLU A 310 -4.60 4.63 2.50
N PRO A 311 -5.44 4.71 1.44
CA PRO A 311 -5.03 5.37 0.20
C PRO A 311 -4.66 6.85 0.38
N ILE A 312 -5.28 7.53 1.35
CA ILE A 312 -5.01 8.95 1.66
C ILE A 312 -3.83 9.04 2.62
N GLU A 313 -3.84 8.23 3.67
CA GLU A 313 -2.85 8.27 4.75
C GLU A 313 -1.44 7.99 4.26
N PHE A 314 -1.28 7.01 3.37
CA PHE A 314 0.02 6.67 2.80
C PHE A 314 0.60 7.78 1.91
N MET A 315 -0.23 8.70 1.38
CA MET A 315 0.25 9.84 0.60
C MET A 315 1.06 10.84 1.43
N PHE A 316 0.86 10.91 2.74
CA PHE A 316 1.56 11.84 3.61
C PHE A 316 2.36 11.17 4.74
N LEU A 317 1.98 9.97 5.19
CA LEU A 317 2.70 9.23 6.23
C LEU A 317 4.20 9.10 5.94
N PHE A 318 4.54 8.60 4.76
CA PHE A 318 5.93 8.31 4.40
C PHE A 318 6.72 9.55 4.01
N VAL A 319 6.04 10.62 3.60
CA VAL A 319 6.67 11.90 3.25
C VAL A 319 6.90 12.76 4.50
N SER A 320 5.96 12.73 5.45
CA SER A 320 6.01 13.49 6.70
C SER A 320 5.36 12.69 7.84
N PRO A 321 6.14 11.88 8.57
CA PRO A 321 5.65 11.16 9.75
C PRO A 321 5.09 12.09 10.82
N VAL A 322 5.61 13.32 10.93
CA VAL A 322 5.10 14.33 11.87
C VAL A 322 3.67 14.73 11.52
N LEU A 323 3.36 14.93 10.24
CA LEU A 323 2.00 15.24 9.80
C LEU A 323 1.06 14.05 10.09
N TYR A 324 1.57 12.82 10.03
CA TYR A 324 0.81 11.64 10.45
C TYR A 324 0.51 11.61 11.95
N VAL A 325 1.47 11.98 12.81
CA VAL A 325 1.21 12.12 14.25
C VAL A 325 0.16 13.19 14.53
N VAL A 326 0.20 14.32 13.81
CA VAL A 326 -0.83 15.36 13.90
C VAL A 326 -2.20 14.81 13.48
N HIS A 327 -2.28 14.10 12.36
CA HIS A 327 -3.50 13.41 11.92
C HIS A 327 -4.01 12.40 12.96
N ALA A 328 -3.13 11.58 13.53
CA ALA A 328 -3.49 10.63 14.58
C ALA A 328 -4.03 11.34 15.82
N PHE A 329 -3.39 12.44 16.23
CA PHE A 329 -3.84 13.24 17.37
C PHE A 329 -5.23 13.81 17.12
N LEU A 330 -5.46 14.38 15.93
CA LEU A 330 -6.78 14.84 15.53
C LEU A 330 -7.77 13.67 15.58
N ASP A 331 -7.46 12.51 15.02
CA ASP A 331 -8.34 11.34 15.07
C ASP A 331 -8.70 10.98 16.52
N GLY A 332 -7.74 10.94 17.44
CA GLY A 332 -8.00 10.78 18.87
C GLY A 332 -8.95 11.83 19.43
N VAL A 333 -8.75 13.12 19.12
CA VAL A 333 -9.68 14.19 19.52
C VAL A 333 -11.06 13.98 18.90
N SER A 334 -11.14 13.43 17.70
CA SER A 334 -12.41 13.12 17.05
C SER A 334 -13.21 12.10 17.85
N PHE A 335 -12.53 11.03 18.29
CA PHE A 335 -13.09 10.02 19.19
C PHE A 335 -13.54 10.63 20.53
N PHE A 336 -12.71 11.46 21.15
CA PHE A 336 -13.06 12.17 22.38
C PHE A 336 -14.34 13.00 22.23
N ILE A 337 -14.43 13.82 21.18
CA ILE A 337 -15.57 14.71 20.97
C ILE A 337 -16.84 13.89 20.70
N ALA A 338 -16.75 12.84 19.87
CA ALA A 338 -17.89 11.97 19.60
C ALA A 338 -18.44 11.31 20.88
N ASP A 339 -17.56 10.89 21.77
CA ASP A 339 -17.90 10.32 23.08
C ASP A 339 -18.59 11.36 23.99
N VAL A 340 -18.01 12.56 24.13
CA VAL A 340 -18.59 13.65 24.92
C VAL A 340 -19.96 14.08 24.39
N LEU A 341 -20.16 14.04 23.08
CA LEU A 341 -21.45 14.33 22.43
C LEU A 341 -22.44 13.15 22.48
N ASN A 342 -22.04 12.01 23.04
CA ASN A 342 -22.81 10.76 23.08
C ASN A 342 -23.31 10.34 21.68
N ILE A 343 -22.44 10.42 20.67
CA ILE A 343 -22.75 9.93 19.33
C ILE A 343 -22.61 8.41 19.34
N SER A 344 -23.73 7.70 19.21
CA SER A 344 -23.82 6.25 19.39
C SER A 344 -24.08 5.53 18.07
N ILE A 345 -23.22 5.79 17.08
CA ILE A 345 -23.31 5.16 15.75
C ILE A 345 -22.35 3.96 15.70
N GLY A 346 -22.89 2.77 15.44
CA GLY A 346 -22.10 1.57 15.21
C GLY A 346 -21.57 1.44 13.79
N ASN A 347 -20.83 0.37 13.53
CA ASN A 347 -20.35 0.05 12.19
C ASN A 347 -20.18 -1.47 11.99
N THR A 348 -20.14 -1.88 10.72
CA THR A 348 -19.81 -3.27 10.34
C THR A 348 -18.32 -3.46 10.08
N PHE A 349 -17.71 -2.49 9.40
CA PHE A 349 -16.36 -2.59 8.91
C PHE A 349 -15.55 -1.31 9.19
N SER A 350 -16.07 -0.12 8.84
CA SER A 350 -15.34 1.14 9.05
C SER A 350 -16.27 2.31 9.41
N GLY A 351 -15.99 3.54 9.03
CA GLY A 351 -16.76 4.74 9.41
C GLY A 351 -17.18 5.59 8.21
N GLY A 352 -17.53 4.94 7.11
CA GLY A 352 -17.98 5.62 5.89
C GLY A 352 -19.47 6.02 5.92
N VAL A 353 -19.91 6.73 4.88
CA VAL A 353 -21.31 7.16 4.73
C VAL A 353 -22.29 5.99 4.68
N ILE A 354 -21.84 4.80 4.23
CA ILE A 354 -22.65 3.58 4.22
C ILE A 354 -22.99 3.18 5.66
N ASP A 355 -21.97 2.98 6.51
CA ASP A 355 -22.18 2.67 7.94
C ASP A 355 -22.95 3.80 8.64
N PHE A 356 -22.65 5.07 8.33
CA PHE A 356 -23.37 6.22 8.89
C PHE A 356 -24.87 6.20 8.56
N THR A 357 -25.22 5.82 7.34
CA THR A 357 -26.61 5.73 6.90
C THR A 357 -27.30 4.54 7.56
N LEU A 358 -26.70 3.36 7.47
CA LEU A 358 -27.27 2.10 7.96
C LEU A 358 -27.36 2.04 9.49
N PHE A 359 -26.36 2.55 10.21
CA PHE A 359 -26.28 2.39 11.65
C PHE A 359 -26.46 3.70 12.43
N GLY A 360 -26.55 4.84 11.72
CA GLY A 360 -26.83 6.15 12.28
C GLY A 360 -28.22 6.66 11.89
N ILE A 361 -28.36 7.08 10.63
CA ILE A 361 -29.56 7.77 10.12
C ILE A 361 -30.80 6.89 10.22
N LEU A 362 -30.75 5.68 9.68
CA LEU A 362 -31.91 4.78 9.59
C LEU A 362 -32.38 4.27 10.97
N GLN A 363 -31.51 4.34 11.99
CA GLN A 363 -31.86 3.97 13.37
C GLN A 363 -32.59 5.09 14.13
N GLY A 364 -32.58 6.30 13.58
CA GLY A 364 -33.21 7.47 14.19
C GLY A 364 -32.36 8.13 15.26
N ASN A 365 -32.52 9.45 15.40
CA ASN A 365 -31.66 10.27 16.28
C ASN A 365 -31.76 9.87 17.76
N ALA A 366 -32.91 9.37 18.21
CA ALA A 366 -33.12 8.94 19.59
C ALA A 366 -32.22 7.78 20.03
N LYS A 367 -31.71 6.98 19.07
CA LYS A 367 -30.83 5.83 19.35
C LYS A 367 -29.35 6.13 19.09
N THR A 368 -29.04 7.13 18.26
CA THR A 368 -27.68 7.30 17.72
C THR A 368 -27.10 8.70 17.83
N ASN A 369 -27.91 9.72 18.09
CA ASN A 369 -27.50 11.13 18.03
C ASN A 369 -26.80 11.53 16.70
N TRP A 370 -27.14 10.86 15.59
CA TRP A 370 -26.46 11.07 14.30
C TRP A 370 -26.52 12.50 13.78
N VAL A 371 -27.52 13.30 14.18
CA VAL A 371 -27.64 14.69 13.73
C VAL A 371 -26.46 15.52 14.23
N LEU A 372 -25.91 15.23 15.41
CA LEU A 372 -24.74 15.94 15.97
C LEU A 372 -23.46 15.66 15.16
N GLN A 373 -23.39 14.52 14.47
CA GLN A 373 -22.24 14.13 13.66
C GLN A 373 -22.04 15.04 12.45
N ILE A 374 -23.11 15.64 11.90
CA ILE A 374 -23.04 16.51 10.73
C ILE A 374 -22.34 17.85 11.03
N PRO A 375 -22.79 18.69 11.98
CA PRO A 375 -22.10 19.94 12.31
C PRO A 375 -20.69 19.68 12.86
N PHE A 376 -20.50 18.61 13.64
CA PHE A 376 -19.19 18.19 14.10
C PHE A 376 -18.25 17.89 12.92
N GLY A 377 -18.71 17.07 11.96
CA GLY A 377 -17.97 16.76 10.74
C GLY A 377 -17.63 18.00 9.90
N LEU A 378 -18.55 18.96 9.76
CA LEU A 378 -18.27 20.21 9.03
C LEU A 378 -17.17 21.05 9.70
N ILE A 379 -17.20 21.19 11.03
CA ILE A 379 -16.12 21.84 11.78
C ILE A 379 -14.80 21.08 11.55
N TRP A 380 -14.86 19.75 11.56
CA TRP A 380 -13.72 18.88 11.34
C TRP A 380 -13.10 19.05 9.94
N SER A 381 -13.93 19.17 8.90
CA SER A 381 -13.50 19.49 7.53
C SER A 381 -12.70 20.78 7.47
N VAL A 382 -13.19 21.84 8.09
CA VAL A 382 -12.50 23.14 8.14
C VAL A 382 -11.17 23.03 8.87
N LEU A 383 -11.14 22.38 10.03
CA LEU A 383 -9.92 22.16 10.80
C LEU A 383 -8.87 21.38 10.01
N TYR A 384 -9.25 20.24 9.43
CA TYR A 384 -8.36 19.42 8.62
C TYR A 384 -7.82 20.20 7.42
N TYR A 385 -8.68 20.91 6.68
CA TYR A 385 -8.24 21.70 5.53
C TYR A 385 -7.19 22.75 5.94
N ILE A 386 -7.46 23.51 7.00
CA ILE A 386 -6.56 24.57 7.47
C ILE A 386 -5.24 23.97 7.96
N ILE A 387 -5.29 22.95 8.82
CA ILE A 387 -4.10 22.32 9.42
C ILE A 387 -3.23 21.70 8.33
N PHE A 388 -3.81 20.89 7.44
CA PHE A 388 -3.04 20.28 6.34
C PHE A 388 -2.50 21.36 5.41
N ARG A 389 -3.30 22.34 4.99
CA ARG A 389 -2.85 23.36 4.05
C ARG A 389 -1.71 24.20 4.64
N TRP A 390 -1.85 24.61 5.90
CA TRP A 390 -0.81 25.32 6.62
C TRP A 390 0.44 24.46 6.76
N PHE A 391 0.35 23.23 7.29
CA PHE A 391 1.51 22.39 7.54
C PHE A 391 2.28 22.08 6.25
N ILE A 392 1.58 21.70 5.17
CA ILE A 392 2.21 21.37 3.88
C ILE A 392 2.87 22.62 3.27
N THR A 393 2.30 23.82 3.42
CA THR A 393 2.90 25.05 2.88
C THR A 393 4.06 25.57 3.72
N GLN A 394 3.94 25.56 5.06
CA GLN A 394 5.00 26.02 5.96
C GLN A 394 6.24 25.13 5.94
N PHE A 395 6.07 23.81 5.97
CA PHE A 395 7.17 22.85 6.02
C PHE A 395 7.57 22.31 4.65
N ASN A 396 6.97 22.83 3.57
CA ASN A 396 7.17 22.39 2.19
C ASN A 396 7.10 20.85 2.02
N VAL A 397 6.06 20.23 2.58
CA VAL A 397 5.87 18.78 2.50
C VAL A 397 5.59 18.38 1.06
N LEU A 398 6.33 17.40 0.54
CA LEU A 398 6.22 16.91 -0.85
C LEU A 398 5.09 15.89 -1.03
N THR A 399 3.84 16.28 -0.71
CA THR A 399 2.66 15.46 -1.01
C THR A 399 2.54 15.19 -2.52
N PRO A 400 1.76 14.19 -2.97
CA PRO A 400 1.64 13.87 -4.40
C PRO A 400 1.35 15.10 -5.26
N GLY A 401 2.11 15.27 -6.33
CA GLY A 401 2.05 16.44 -7.22
C GLY A 401 2.88 17.66 -6.76
N ARG A 402 3.53 17.61 -5.59
CA ARG A 402 4.52 18.61 -5.13
C ARG A 402 5.95 18.09 -5.30
N GLY A 403 6.87 19.00 -5.62
CA GLY A 403 8.30 18.70 -5.85
C GLY A 403 8.74 18.75 -7.31
N GLU A 404 10.05 18.73 -7.52
CA GLU A 404 10.70 18.57 -8.82
C GLU A 404 10.48 17.15 -9.33
N GLU A 405 10.25 17.00 -10.63
CA GLU A 405 10.37 15.71 -11.26
C GLU A 405 11.85 15.28 -11.13
N VAL A 406 12.14 14.31 -10.24
CA VAL A 406 13.17 13.36 -10.63
C VAL A 406 12.56 12.62 -11.80
N ASP A 407 12.90 13.10 -12.98
CA ASP A 407 12.69 12.57 -14.32
C ASP A 407 12.01 11.20 -14.23
N SER A 408 10.68 11.22 -14.12
CA SER A 408 9.87 10.02 -14.27
C SER A 408 9.76 9.71 -15.75
N LYS A 409 10.93 9.50 -16.38
CA LYS A 409 11.08 8.83 -17.69
C LYS A 409 10.63 7.37 -17.66
N GLU A 410 10.02 6.90 -16.57
CA GLU A 410 9.49 5.54 -16.45
C GLU A 410 7.95 5.47 -16.31
N ILE A 411 7.20 6.59 -16.33
CA ILE A 411 5.73 6.54 -16.43
C ILE A 411 5.17 7.53 -17.48
N SER A 412 6.05 8.13 -18.28
CA SER A 412 5.65 8.80 -19.52
C SER A 412 6.87 8.87 -20.42
N GLU A 413 6.99 7.90 -21.31
CA GLU A 413 7.70 8.12 -22.57
C GLU A 413 6.95 9.21 -23.33
N SER A 414 7.47 10.43 -23.26
CA SER A 414 7.38 11.41 -24.34
C SER A 414 8.43 12.48 -24.12
N ALA A 415 9.46 12.39 -24.97
CA ALA A 415 10.28 13.46 -25.50
C ALA A 415 11.21 14.26 -24.56
N ASP A 416 12.47 14.25 -24.99
CA ASP A 416 13.47 15.32 -24.85
C ASP A 416 14.10 15.55 -23.49
N SER A 417 15.21 14.85 -23.25
CA SER A 417 16.55 15.48 -23.35
C SER A 417 17.62 14.65 -22.63
N THR A 418 18.55 14.10 -23.40
CA THR A 418 19.90 13.68 -22.97
C THR A 418 20.84 13.81 -24.18
N SER A 419 20.88 15.00 -24.77
CA SER A 419 21.34 15.29 -26.14
C SER A 419 22.85 15.16 -26.39
N ASN A 420 23.61 14.42 -25.58
CA ASN A 420 25.01 14.15 -25.91
C ASN A 420 25.36 12.68 -25.72
N THR A 421 24.87 11.98 -24.70
CA THR A 421 25.14 10.53 -24.54
C THR A 421 24.07 9.66 -25.23
N ALA A 422 22.81 10.11 -25.27
CA ALA A 422 21.76 9.42 -25.99
C ALA A 422 21.96 9.51 -27.52
N ASP A 423 22.54 10.60 -28.00
CA ASP A 423 22.81 10.78 -29.43
C ASP A 423 23.87 9.80 -29.95
N TYR A 424 24.97 9.57 -29.21
CA TYR A 424 25.95 8.53 -29.56
C TYR A 424 25.35 7.12 -29.48
N LEU A 425 24.56 6.82 -28.43
CA LEU A 425 23.93 5.51 -28.30
C LEU A 425 22.96 5.24 -29.46
N LYS A 426 22.12 6.22 -29.80
CA LYS A 426 21.14 6.11 -30.90
C LYS A 426 21.84 6.02 -32.25
N GLN A 427 22.93 6.76 -32.44
CA GLN A 427 23.73 6.71 -33.65
C GLN A 427 24.43 5.34 -33.82
N ASP A 428 25.05 4.82 -32.76
CA ASP A 428 25.64 3.48 -32.75
C ASP A 428 24.58 2.41 -33.01
N SER A 429 23.40 2.49 -32.36
CA SER A 429 22.28 1.57 -32.58
C SER A 429 21.77 1.60 -34.03
N LEU A 430 21.68 2.76 -34.67
CA LEU A 430 21.34 2.88 -36.09
C LEU A 430 22.40 2.24 -36.99
N GLN A 431 23.68 2.38 -36.65
CA GLN A 431 24.76 1.72 -37.36
C GLN A 431 24.74 0.20 -37.16
N ILE A 432 24.42 -0.27 -35.95
CA ILE A 432 24.24 -1.70 -35.64
C ILE A 432 23.07 -2.26 -36.47
N ILE A 433 21.93 -1.58 -36.54
CA ILE A 433 20.79 -1.99 -37.38
C ILE A 433 21.19 -2.09 -38.85
N ARG A 434 21.96 -1.13 -39.38
CA ARG A 434 22.49 -1.20 -40.75
C ARG A 434 23.41 -2.39 -40.94
N ALA A 435 24.32 -2.61 -39.99
CA ALA A 435 25.25 -3.74 -40.02
C ALA A 435 24.52 -5.09 -39.91
N LEU A 436 23.32 -5.13 -39.35
CA LEU A 436 22.47 -6.33 -39.28
C LEU A 436 21.68 -6.61 -40.57
N GLY A 437 21.86 -5.81 -41.64
CA GLY A 437 21.07 -5.93 -42.87
C GLY A 437 19.82 -5.04 -42.89
N GLY A 438 19.70 -4.11 -41.94
CA GLY A 438 18.55 -3.20 -41.80
C GLY A 438 17.38 -3.80 -41.03
N SER A 439 16.40 -2.97 -40.70
CA SER A 439 15.24 -3.34 -39.87
C SER A 439 14.45 -4.54 -40.39
N ASN A 440 14.37 -4.71 -41.71
CA ASN A 440 13.63 -5.80 -42.35
C ASN A 440 14.26 -7.18 -42.15
N ASN A 441 15.57 -7.23 -41.87
CA ASN A 441 16.32 -8.47 -41.65
C ASN A 441 16.31 -8.92 -40.18
N ILE A 442 15.90 -8.05 -39.25
CA ILE A 442 15.88 -8.32 -37.81
C ILE A 442 14.53 -8.93 -37.44
N GLU A 443 14.53 -10.07 -36.75
CA GLU A 443 13.31 -10.72 -36.23
C GLU A 443 13.13 -10.47 -34.74
N ASP A 444 14.21 -10.56 -33.97
CA ASP A 444 14.20 -10.37 -32.52
C ASP A 444 15.57 -9.85 -32.05
N VAL A 445 15.55 -9.02 -31.01
CA VAL A 445 16.75 -8.43 -30.41
C VAL A 445 16.68 -8.59 -28.89
N ASP A 446 17.60 -9.39 -28.37
CA ASP A 446 17.79 -9.62 -26.95
C ASP A 446 19.25 -9.33 -26.57
N ALA A 447 19.54 -9.24 -25.27
CA ALA A 447 20.91 -9.14 -24.79
C ALA A 447 21.13 -9.92 -23.51
N CYS A 448 22.28 -10.57 -23.46
CA CYS A 448 22.93 -10.92 -22.20
C CYS A 448 23.91 -9.83 -21.78
N VAL A 449 24.39 -9.90 -20.54
CA VAL A 449 25.26 -8.90 -19.89
C VAL A 449 26.38 -8.35 -20.80
N THR A 450 27.00 -9.20 -21.63
CA THR A 450 28.09 -8.80 -22.54
C THR A 450 27.80 -8.99 -24.02
N ARG A 451 26.65 -9.57 -24.39
CA ARG A 451 26.37 -10.01 -25.76
C ARG A 451 25.01 -9.53 -26.24
N LEU A 452 25.00 -8.79 -27.33
CA LEU A 452 23.81 -8.51 -28.11
C LEU A 452 23.48 -9.77 -28.92
N ARG A 453 22.26 -10.29 -28.78
CA ARG A 453 21.75 -11.48 -29.47
C ARG A 453 20.68 -11.02 -30.45
N VAL A 454 20.89 -11.29 -31.72
CA VAL A 454 19.96 -10.85 -32.75
C VAL A 454 19.55 -12.05 -33.57
N ALA A 455 18.26 -12.37 -33.58
CA ALA A 455 17.68 -13.26 -34.56
C ALA A 455 17.51 -12.48 -35.87
N VAL A 456 18.05 -13.01 -36.96
CA VAL A 456 17.95 -12.38 -38.29
C VAL A 456 17.43 -13.38 -39.30
N LYS A 457 16.69 -12.88 -40.31
CA LYS A 457 16.16 -13.69 -41.42
C LYS A 457 17.29 -14.27 -42.26
N GLU A 458 18.24 -13.42 -42.64
CA GLU A 458 19.34 -13.76 -43.53
C GLU A 458 20.68 -13.32 -42.92
N VAL A 459 21.46 -14.29 -42.43
CA VAL A 459 22.76 -14.03 -41.80
C VAL A 459 23.78 -13.47 -42.80
N ASN A 460 23.64 -13.79 -44.09
CA ASN A 460 24.53 -13.30 -45.15
C ASN A 460 24.44 -11.78 -45.37
N GLN A 461 23.38 -11.12 -44.91
CA GLN A 461 23.23 -9.66 -44.98
C GLN A 461 23.90 -8.94 -43.80
N VAL A 462 24.47 -9.69 -42.83
CA VAL A 462 25.11 -9.12 -41.66
C VAL A 462 26.58 -8.77 -41.94
N ASP A 463 26.91 -7.50 -41.81
CA ASP A 463 28.28 -6.98 -41.87
C ASP A 463 28.98 -7.13 -40.52
N LYS A 464 29.66 -8.28 -40.34
CA LYS A 464 30.43 -8.61 -39.14
C LYS A 464 31.62 -7.66 -38.93
N ALA A 465 32.19 -7.10 -40.00
CA ALA A 465 33.34 -6.20 -39.90
C ALA A 465 32.92 -4.84 -39.35
N LEU A 466 31.78 -4.32 -39.82
CA LEU A 466 31.20 -3.07 -39.32
C LEU A 466 30.79 -3.19 -37.85
N LEU A 467 30.20 -4.32 -37.43
CA LEU A 467 29.90 -4.56 -36.01
C LEU A 467 31.16 -4.52 -35.12
N LYS A 468 32.29 -5.07 -35.59
CA LYS A 468 33.58 -4.97 -34.88
C LYS A 468 34.11 -3.53 -34.85
N GLN A 469 33.93 -2.77 -35.93
CA GLN A 469 34.31 -1.36 -36.00
C GLN A 469 33.50 -0.48 -35.03
N ILE A 470 32.22 -0.81 -34.79
CA ILE A 470 31.33 -0.14 -33.83
C ILE A 470 31.63 -0.59 -32.37
N GLY A 471 32.61 -1.47 -32.18
CA GLY A 471 33.14 -1.82 -30.86
C GLY A 471 32.74 -3.21 -30.35
N ALA A 472 32.24 -4.11 -31.22
CA ALA A 472 32.11 -5.51 -30.86
C ALA A 472 33.51 -6.14 -30.77
N VAL A 473 33.82 -6.74 -29.62
CA VAL A 473 35.08 -7.49 -29.42
C VAL A 473 35.11 -8.72 -30.33
N ASP A 474 33.95 -9.36 -30.49
CA ASP A 474 33.79 -10.47 -31.42
C ASP A 474 32.33 -10.59 -31.89
N VAL A 475 32.14 -11.27 -33.02
CA VAL A 475 30.82 -11.52 -33.61
C VAL A 475 30.74 -12.98 -34.01
N LEU A 476 29.87 -13.72 -33.30
CA LEU A 476 29.67 -15.16 -33.50
C LEU A 476 28.39 -15.39 -34.29
N GLU A 477 28.47 -16.28 -35.26
CA GLU A 477 27.30 -16.80 -35.94
C GLU A 477 26.70 -17.97 -35.16
N VAL A 478 25.39 -17.95 -34.97
CA VAL A 478 24.66 -19.00 -34.25
C VAL A 478 23.45 -19.42 -35.09
N LYS A 479 22.91 -20.61 -34.82
CA LYS A 479 21.74 -21.09 -35.57
C LYS A 479 20.57 -20.12 -35.37
N GLY A 480 20.13 -19.47 -36.45
CA GLY A 480 19.04 -18.49 -36.45
C GLY A 480 19.45 -17.04 -36.20
N GLY A 481 20.75 -16.71 -36.13
CA GLY A 481 21.16 -15.32 -35.99
C GLY A 481 22.63 -15.08 -35.64
N ILE A 482 22.90 -13.96 -34.95
CA ILE A 482 24.25 -13.58 -34.51
C ILE A 482 24.33 -13.21 -33.02
N GLN A 483 25.53 -13.32 -32.46
CA GLN A 483 25.86 -12.78 -31.14
C GLN A 483 27.08 -11.88 -31.21
N ALA A 484 26.91 -10.58 -30.94
CA ALA A 484 27.98 -9.59 -30.92
C ALA A 484 28.37 -9.21 -29.48
N ILE A 485 29.66 -9.28 -29.15
CA ILE A 485 30.18 -9.05 -27.80
C ILE A 485 30.54 -7.56 -27.60
N TYR A 486 29.61 -6.78 -27.05
CA TYR A 486 29.80 -5.34 -26.77
C TYR A 486 30.15 -5.03 -25.31
N GLY A 487 30.29 -6.06 -24.45
CA GLY A 487 30.49 -5.86 -23.02
C GLY A 487 29.27 -5.17 -22.39
N ALA A 488 29.50 -4.29 -21.41
CA ALA A 488 28.43 -3.64 -20.66
C ALA A 488 27.44 -2.80 -21.51
N LYS A 489 27.78 -2.52 -22.79
CA LYS A 489 26.91 -1.79 -23.72
C LYS A 489 25.83 -2.66 -24.37
N ALA A 490 25.91 -3.99 -24.28
CA ALA A 490 24.99 -4.89 -24.97
C ALA A 490 23.51 -4.65 -24.63
N ILE A 491 23.20 -4.46 -23.34
CA ILE A 491 21.82 -4.18 -22.89
C ILE A 491 21.35 -2.79 -23.36
N LEU A 492 22.26 -1.80 -23.38
CA LEU A 492 21.94 -0.44 -23.86
C LEU A 492 21.60 -0.46 -25.36
N TYR A 493 22.35 -1.22 -26.15
CA TYR A 493 22.05 -1.40 -27.57
C TYR A 493 20.74 -2.18 -27.80
N LYS A 494 20.44 -3.25 -27.02
CA LYS A 494 19.13 -3.95 -27.11
C LYS A 494 17.97 -2.96 -26.97
N ASN A 495 17.94 -2.22 -25.86
CA ASN A 495 16.84 -1.33 -25.55
C ASN A 495 16.68 -0.24 -26.62
N SER A 496 17.81 0.38 -27.03
CA SER A 496 17.80 1.42 -28.06
C SER A 496 17.40 0.90 -29.44
N ILE A 497 17.78 -0.33 -29.80
CA ILE A 497 17.39 -0.94 -31.08
C ILE A 497 15.90 -1.28 -31.08
N ASN A 498 15.37 -1.86 -30.00
CA ASN A 498 13.93 -2.16 -29.88
C ASN A 498 13.07 -0.90 -29.95
N GLU A 499 13.50 0.20 -29.31
CA GLU A 499 12.87 1.52 -29.42
C GLU A 499 12.87 2.03 -30.88
N ILE A 500 13.98 1.86 -31.62
CA ILE A 500 14.07 2.26 -33.03
C ILE A 500 13.18 1.39 -33.94
N LEU A 501 13.05 0.10 -33.62
CA LEU A 501 12.25 -0.85 -34.40
C LEU A 501 10.75 -0.80 -34.05
N GLY A 502 10.38 -0.13 -32.96
CA GLY A 502 9.00 -0.07 -32.48
C GLY A 502 8.48 -1.41 -31.95
N VAL A 503 9.37 -2.20 -31.35
CA VAL A 503 9.07 -3.51 -30.76
C VAL A 503 9.23 -3.37 -29.24
N ASP A 504 8.17 -2.89 -28.57
CA ASP A 504 8.16 -2.72 -27.11
C ASP A 504 7.87 -4.06 -26.40
N ASP A 505 8.57 -4.31 -25.27
CA ASP A 505 8.41 -5.48 -24.37
C ASP A 505 7.04 -5.50 -23.67
#